data_AF-A0A6A6YUN0-F1
#
_entry.id   AF-A0A6A6YUN0-F1
#
_cell.length_a   1.000
_cell.length_b   1.000
_cell.length_c   1.000
_cell.angle_alpha   90.00
_cell.angle_beta   90.00
_cell.angle_gamma   90.00
#
_symmetry.space_group_name_H-M   'P 1'
#
loop_
_entity.id
_entity.type
_entity.pdbx_description
1 polymer ?
#
loop_
_entity_poly.entity_id
_entity_poly.type
_entity_poly.pdbx_seq_one_letter_code
_entity_poly.pdbx_strand_id
1 'polypeptide(L)'
;MSLDSNTATFPLKSHISKGHLEYQRLAGFQVAARNLFSASARLSDPTFSEVSSGTQPTFSTVYWNVDTVGSLASEHFQLPDGVYPNTCSQGYSDPTDQIVSSLSRLIFRSAVAAGRDAPSLYGNYEQDVAVQQTTSEVVYVSHYVFYYIAAAIMVVAMLGTITTLHGWWRLGRAVSMSPLETAKAFSEELLHGDGTSNAEVGDLLRVVGRRRVMYGEIVITDSQGVRERKVLRFGHPDDVRAPVRGDVFE
;
A
#
# COMPACT_ATOMS: atom_id res chain seq x y z
N MET A 1 20.92 -5.35 28.83
CA MET A 1 21.88 -4.33 28.34
C MET A 1 23.23 -4.99 28.19
N SER A 2 23.58 -5.42 26.97
CA SER A 2 24.94 -5.52 26.45
C SER A 2 24.82 -5.96 24.99
N LEU A 3 25.41 -5.18 24.09
CA LEU A 3 25.31 -5.28 22.64
C LEU A 3 26.38 -6.23 22.09
N ASP A 4 25.99 -7.18 21.22
CA ASP A 4 26.91 -7.96 20.41
C ASP A 4 27.32 -7.16 19.17
N SER A 5 28.63 -7.01 18.98
CA SER A 5 29.25 -6.34 17.83
C SER A 5 29.49 -7.34 16.70
N ASN A 6 28.62 -7.34 15.69
CA ASN A 6 28.87 -7.99 14.40
C ASN A 6 29.20 -6.94 13.33
N THR A 7 30.48 -6.64 13.16
CA THR A 7 31.02 -5.83 12.07
C THR A 7 31.07 -6.65 10.79
N ALA A 8 30.06 -6.50 9.94
CA ALA A 8 30.11 -6.98 8.55
C ALA A 8 31.09 -6.11 7.75
N THR A 9 32.25 -6.65 7.40
CA THR A 9 33.19 -6.02 6.46
C THR A 9 32.61 -6.05 5.04
N PHE A 10 32.23 -4.89 4.53
CA PHE A 10 31.81 -4.69 3.14
C PHE A 10 32.96 -5.04 2.18
N PRO A 11 32.75 -5.89 1.14
CA PRO A 11 33.80 -6.24 0.19
C PRO A 11 34.01 -5.11 -0.84
N LEU A 12 34.75 -4.07 -0.45
CA LEU A 12 35.10 -2.94 -1.33
C LEU A 12 36.05 -3.31 -2.49
N LYS A 13 36.74 -4.46 -2.41
CA LYS A 13 37.81 -4.82 -3.35
C LYS A 13 37.28 -5.22 -4.75
N SER A 14 36.07 -5.77 -4.84
CA SER A 14 35.47 -6.19 -6.12
C SER A 14 34.86 -5.03 -6.90
N HIS A 15 34.36 -3.99 -6.22
CA HIS A 15 33.78 -2.81 -6.87
C HIS A 15 34.83 -1.86 -7.46
N ILE A 16 35.98 -1.70 -6.79
CA ILE A 16 37.06 -0.83 -7.29
C ILE A 16 37.68 -1.39 -8.58
N SER A 17 37.78 -2.72 -8.69
CA SER A 17 38.28 -3.40 -9.90
C SER A 17 37.34 -3.26 -11.10
N LYS A 18 36.03 -3.36 -10.89
CA LYS A 18 35.04 -3.21 -11.98
C LYS A 18 34.97 -1.78 -12.50
N GLY A 19 35.03 -0.79 -11.60
CA GLY A 19 35.02 0.63 -11.99
C GLY A 19 36.18 0.99 -12.92
N HIS A 20 37.40 0.51 -12.64
CA HIS A 20 38.58 0.87 -13.44
C HIS A 20 38.52 0.34 -14.89
N LEU A 21 37.92 -0.84 -15.11
CA LEU A 21 37.72 -1.43 -16.44
C LEU A 21 36.67 -0.67 -17.27
N GLU A 22 35.62 -0.16 -16.63
CA GLU A 22 34.58 0.62 -17.32
C GLU A 22 35.10 2.00 -17.77
N TYR A 23 35.89 2.69 -16.94
CA TYR A 23 36.49 3.99 -17.30
C TYR A 23 37.44 3.88 -18.49
N GLN A 24 38.23 2.80 -18.60
CA GLN A 24 39.17 2.61 -19.71
C GLN A 24 38.44 2.38 -21.05
N ARG A 25 37.26 1.75 -21.04
CA ARG A 25 36.46 1.48 -22.24
C ARG A 25 35.73 2.72 -22.75
N LEU A 26 35.15 3.50 -21.82
CA LEU A 26 34.55 4.79 -22.15
C LEU A 26 35.61 5.77 -22.69
N ALA A 27 36.80 5.78 -22.10
CA ALA A 27 37.93 6.58 -22.56
C ALA A 27 38.41 6.17 -23.97
N GLY A 28 38.48 4.87 -24.25
CA GLY A 28 38.86 4.36 -25.58
C GLY A 28 37.87 4.77 -26.68
N PHE A 29 36.56 4.67 -26.40
CA PHE A 29 35.51 5.17 -27.30
C PHE A 29 35.63 6.67 -27.52
N GLN A 30 35.78 7.45 -26.44
CA GLN A 30 35.88 8.90 -26.51
C GLN A 30 37.10 9.36 -27.31
N VAL A 31 38.25 8.70 -27.14
CA VAL A 31 39.47 8.99 -27.92
C VAL A 31 39.26 8.65 -29.39
N ALA A 32 38.66 7.50 -29.71
CA ALA A 32 38.39 7.09 -31.09
C ALA A 32 37.38 8.03 -31.79
N ALA A 33 36.28 8.38 -31.10
CA ALA A 33 35.28 9.32 -31.60
C ALA A 33 35.89 10.72 -31.78
N ARG A 34 36.72 11.17 -30.83
CA ARG A 34 37.43 12.45 -30.96
C ARG A 34 38.36 12.44 -32.17
N ASN A 35 39.13 11.37 -32.40
CA ASN A 35 40.00 11.29 -33.57
C ASN A 35 39.21 11.28 -34.90
N LEU A 36 38.03 10.65 -34.92
CA LEU A 36 37.17 10.62 -36.12
C LEU A 36 36.54 11.98 -36.42
N PHE A 37 36.08 12.71 -35.39
CA PHE A 37 35.32 13.96 -35.57
C PHE A 37 36.13 15.24 -35.37
N SER A 38 37.39 15.17 -34.93
CA SER A 38 38.26 16.34 -34.72
C SER A 38 39.08 16.75 -35.94
N ALA A 39 38.75 16.24 -37.12
CA ALA A 39 39.43 16.62 -38.33
C ALA A 39 38.94 17.98 -38.87
N SER A 40 39.86 18.85 -39.23
CA SER A 40 39.55 20.11 -39.89
C SER A 40 40.62 20.46 -40.91
N ALA A 41 40.19 21.14 -41.96
CA ALA A 41 41.07 21.69 -42.98
C ALA A 41 40.75 23.17 -43.12
N ARG A 42 41.76 24.03 -43.00
CA ARG A 42 41.63 25.46 -43.15
C ARG A 42 42.53 25.95 -44.27
N LEU A 43 41.95 26.73 -45.16
CA LEU A 43 42.69 27.52 -46.16
C LEU A 43 42.93 28.92 -45.57
N SER A 44 44.18 29.35 -45.53
CA SER A 44 44.60 30.63 -44.94
C SER A 44 45.58 31.37 -45.87
N ASP A 45 45.64 32.69 -45.70
CA ASP A 45 46.68 33.59 -46.24
C ASP A 45 46.97 33.45 -47.76
N PRO A 46 46.05 33.93 -48.63
CA PRO A 46 46.29 33.92 -50.07
C PRO A 46 47.48 34.81 -50.42
N THR A 47 48.52 34.20 -51.01
CA THR A 47 49.70 34.90 -51.53
C THR A 47 49.60 35.00 -53.04
N PHE A 48 49.74 36.22 -53.57
CA PHE A 48 49.73 36.47 -55.01
C PHE A 48 51.18 36.53 -55.51
N SER A 49 51.51 35.73 -56.52
CA SER A 49 52.78 35.83 -57.23
C SER A 49 52.53 36.16 -58.69
N GLU A 50 53.17 37.21 -59.18
CA GLU A 50 53.20 37.55 -60.59
C GLU A 50 54.43 36.93 -61.22
N VAL A 51 54.24 36.09 -62.24
CA VAL A 51 55.33 35.52 -63.02
C VAL A 51 55.37 36.26 -64.36
N SER A 52 56.42 37.05 -64.59
CA SER A 52 56.67 37.68 -65.88
C SER A 52 57.83 36.99 -66.58
N SER A 53 57.57 36.39 -67.74
CA SER A 53 58.61 36.05 -68.70
C SER A 53 58.51 37.06 -69.83
N GLY A 54 59.60 37.80 -70.11
CA GLY A 54 59.61 39.05 -70.89
C GLY A 54 59.02 39.06 -72.32
N THR A 55 58.43 37.96 -72.79
CA THR A 55 57.75 37.82 -74.09
C THR A 55 56.37 37.16 -74.03
N GLN A 56 55.83 36.86 -72.84
CA GLN A 56 54.48 36.28 -72.65
C GLN A 56 53.60 37.12 -71.70
N PRO A 57 52.26 37.01 -71.78
CA PRO A 57 51.35 37.70 -70.86
C PRO A 57 51.66 37.34 -69.40
N THR A 58 51.71 38.36 -68.54
CA THR A 58 51.76 38.19 -67.08
C THR A 58 50.53 37.42 -66.61
N PHE A 59 50.75 36.28 -65.97
CA PHE A 59 49.70 35.55 -65.24
C PHE A 59 49.95 35.67 -63.74
N SER A 60 48.87 35.86 -62.98
CA SER A 60 48.89 35.86 -61.52
C SER A 60 48.53 34.47 -61.01
N THR A 61 49.39 33.91 -60.16
CA THR A 61 49.09 32.66 -59.45
C THR A 61 48.80 32.98 -58.00
N VAL A 62 47.71 32.40 -57.47
CA VAL A 62 47.34 32.51 -56.05
C VAL A 62 47.75 31.23 -55.36
N TYR A 63 48.50 31.38 -54.28
CA TYR A 63 48.88 30.30 -53.38
C TYR A 63 48.12 30.42 -52.07
N TRP A 64 47.65 29.30 -51.52
CA TRP A 64 47.01 29.22 -50.21
C TRP A 64 47.85 28.37 -49.26
N ASN A 65 47.91 28.76 -47.98
CA ASN A 65 48.38 27.86 -46.95
C ASN A 65 47.26 26.89 -46.56
N VAL A 66 47.57 25.60 -46.44
CA VAL A 66 46.63 24.54 -46.09
C VAL A 66 47.00 24.00 -44.71
N ASP A 67 46.28 24.45 -43.69
CA ASP A 67 46.44 23.94 -42.32
C ASP A 67 45.47 22.77 -42.12
N THR A 68 46.02 21.56 -42.00
CA THR A 68 45.24 20.35 -41.71
C THR A 68 45.42 19.91 -40.26
N VAL A 69 44.31 19.56 -39.62
CA VAL A 69 44.26 19.02 -38.26
C VAL A 69 43.54 17.68 -38.30
N GLY A 70 44.10 16.68 -37.64
CA GLY A 70 43.54 15.34 -37.56
C GLY A 70 43.90 14.44 -38.75
N SER A 71 43.77 13.13 -38.55
CA SER A 71 44.19 12.12 -39.53
C SER A 71 43.31 12.10 -40.78
N LEU A 72 42.00 12.31 -40.62
CA LEU A 72 41.03 12.25 -41.71
C LEU A 72 41.25 13.37 -42.74
N ALA A 73 41.56 14.58 -42.28
CA ALA A 73 41.85 15.71 -43.16
C ALA A 73 43.13 15.47 -43.97
N SER A 74 44.17 14.90 -43.36
CA SER A 74 45.41 14.61 -44.08
C SER A 74 45.28 13.45 -45.09
N GLU A 75 44.42 12.46 -44.83
CA GLU A 75 44.24 11.29 -45.70
C GLU A 75 43.42 11.61 -46.97
N HIS A 76 42.41 12.47 -46.83
CA HIS A 76 41.53 12.85 -47.94
C HIS A 76 42.05 14.02 -48.79
N PHE A 77 43.25 14.53 -48.48
CA PHE A 77 43.87 15.60 -49.23
C PHE A 77 44.36 15.10 -50.59
N GLN A 78 43.85 15.70 -51.68
CA GLN A 78 44.21 15.32 -53.05
C GLN A 78 45.05 16.40 -53.71
N LEU A 79 46.21 15.97 -54.20
CA LEU A 79 47.07 16.74 -55.08
C LEU A 79 46.81 16.32 -56.54
N PRO A 80 46.38 17.23 -57.42
CA PRO A 80 46.25 16.96 -58.85
C PRO A 80 47.62 16.69 -59.49
N ASP A 81 47.70 15.69 -60.36
CA ASP A 81 48.92 15.33 -61.06
C ASP A 81 49.42 16.47 -61.94
N GLY A 82 50.68 16.89 -61.76
CA GLY A 82 51.36 17.87 -62.60
C GLY A 82 51.07 19.35 -62.30
N VAL A 83 50.38 19.67 -61.21
CA VAL A 83 50.17 21.06 -60.77
C VAL A 83 51.07 21.40 -59.57
N TYR A 84 51.56 22.63 -59.53
CA TYR A 84 52.31 23.15 -58.38
C TYR A 84 51.48 23.07 -57.08
N PRO A 85 52.08 22.67 -55.95
CA PRO A 85 51.41 22.67 -54.65
C PRO A 85 50.90 24.08 -54.31
N ASN A 86 49.86 24.16 -53.49
CA ASN A 86 49.25 25.43 -53.00
C ASN A 86 48.35 26.19 -53.99
N THR A 87 48.03 25.65 -55.17
CA THR A 87 47.11 26.28 -56.14
C THR A 87 45.63 25.91 -55.92
N CYS A 88 44.70 26.63 -56.56
CA CYS A 88 43.24 26.38 -56.53
C CYS A 88 42.81 25.00 -57.07
N SER A 89 43.75 24.18 -57.55
CA SER A 89 43.49 22.83 -58.06
C SER A 89 43.57 21.74 -56.98
N GLN A 90 43.93 22.09 -55.74
CA GLN A 90 43.93 21.16 -54.62
C GLN A 90 42.51 20.97 -54.09
N GLY A 91 42.16 19.73 -53.79
CA GLY A 91 40.83 19.36 -53.33
C GLY A 91 40.86 18.35 -52.20
N TYR A 92 39.70 18.12 -51.61
CA TYR A 92 39.47 17.00 -50.70
C TYR A 92 38.54 16.01 -51.39
N SER A 93 38.85 14.72 -51.33
CA SER A 93 37.86 13.69 -51.66
C SER A 93 36.78 13.65 -50.61
N ASP A 94 35.56 13.28 -51.01
CA ASP A 94 34.45 13.09 -50.10
C ASP A 94 34.79 12.02 -49.03
N PRO A 95 34.86 12.38 -47.73
CA PRO A 95 35.18 11.44 -46.66
C PRO A 95 33.95 10.71 -46.09
N THR A 96 32.75 10.97 -46.62
CA THR A 96 31.48 10.48 -46.04
C THR A 96 31.48 8.96 -45.86
N ASP A 97 31.92 8.20 -46.87
CA ASP A 97 31.97 6.74 -46.81
C ASP A 97 32.91 6.22 -45.71
N GLN A 98 34.07 6.84 -45.54
CA GLN A 98 35.04 6.44 -44.51
C GLN A 98 34.51 6.76 -43.10
N ILE A 99 33.85 7.92 -42.93
CA ILE A 99 33.25 8.34 -41.66
C ILE A 99 32.11 7.37 -41.27
N VAL A 100 31.18 7.11 -42.19
CA VAL A 100 30.02 6.23 -41.94
C VAL A 100 30.47 4.80 -41.65
N SER A 101 31.44 4.28 -42.42
CA SER A 101 32.00 2.95 -42.21
C SER A 101 32.71 2.83 -40.86
N SER A 102 33.51 3.84 -40.49
CA SER A 102 34.23 3.86 -39.22
C SER A 102 33.30 3.97 -38.02
N LEU A 103 32.28 4.82 -38.11
CA LEU A 103 31.24 4.94 -37.08
C LEU A 103 30.48 3.62 -36.90
N SER A 104 30.06 2.99 -37.99
CA SER A 104 29.34 1.72 -37.96
C SER A 104 30.16 0.61 -37.31
N ARG A 105 31.46 0.52 -37.63
CA ARG A 105 32.37 -0.44 -37.01
C ARG A 105 32.58 -0.16 -35.52
N LEU A 106 32.63 1.10 -35.14
CA LEU A 106 32.83 1.53 -33.76
C LEU A 106 31.61 1.18 -32.90
N ILE A 107 30.40 1.47 -33.39
CA ILE A 107 29.12 1.09 -32.75
C ILE A 107 28.98 -0.44 -32.68
N PHE A 108 29.33 -1.16 -33.74
CA PHE A 108 29.27 -2.62 -33.73
C PHE A 108 30.23 -3.21 -32.70
N ARG A 109 31.48 -2.71 -32.63
CA ARG A 109 32.46 -3.18 -31.66
C ARG A 109 32.06 -2.84 -30.21
N SER A 110 31.46 -1.67 -29.98
CA SER A 110 30.96 -1.33 -28.64
C SER A 110 29.79 -2.23 -28.24
N ALA A 111 28.86 -2.51 -29.16
CA ALA A 111 27.76 -3.43 -28.92
C ALA A 111 28.24 -4.87 -28.65
N VAL A 112 29.20 -5.38 -29.42
CA VAL A 112 29.78 -6.72 -29.19
C VAL A 112 30.57 -6.79 -27.89
N ALA A 113 31.31 -5.74 -27.52
CA ALA A 113 31.99 -5.66 -26.23
C ALA A 113 30.96 -5.70 -25.09
N ALA A 114 29.95 -4.82 -25.12
CA ALA A 114 28.88 -4.79 -24.13
C ALA A 114 28.14 -6.15 -24.02
N GLY A 115 27.88 -6.82 -25.14
CA GLY A 115 27.25 -8.13 -25.16
C GLY A 115 28.13 -9.28 -24.64
N ARG A 116 29.46 -9.17 -24.78
CA ARG A 116 30.41 -10.16 -24.22
C ARG A 116 30.64 -9.99 -22.72
N ASP A 117 30.56 -8.75 -22.23
CA ASP A 117 30.76 -8.45 -20.82
C ASP A 117 29.52 -8.67 -19.96
N ALA A 118 28.37 -8.93 -20.57
CA ALA A 118 27.19 -9.45 -19.89
C ALA A 118 27.40 -10.94 -19.59
N PRO A 119 27.63 -11.35 -18.32
CA PRO A 119 28.01 -12.71 -17.98
C PRO A 119 26.78 -13.59 -17.84
N SER A 120 25.92 -13.64 -18.86
CA SER A 120 24.92 -14.69 -19.03
C SER A 120 24.08 -14.44 -20.28
N LEU A 121 24.48 -15.06 -21.40
CA LEU A 121 23.61 -15.21 -22.58
C LEU A 121 22.35 -16.07 -22.29
N TYR A 122 22.15 -16.49 -21.04
CA TYR A 122 21.06 -17.32 -20.51
C TYR A 122 20.63 -16.92 -19.08
N GLY A 123 20.82 -15.67 -18.68
CA GLY A 123 20.52 -15.19 -17.34
C GLY A 123 20.18 -13.72 -17.38
N ASN A 124 19.11 -13.36 -16.69
CA ASN A 124 18.50 -12.03 -16.71
C ASN A 124 19.54 -10.92 -16.56
N TYR A 125 19.47 -9.92 -17.44
CA TYR A 125 20.21 -8.68 -17.31
C TYR A 125 19.72 -7.97 -16.04
N GLU A 126 20.43 -8.13 -14.92
CA GLU A 126 20.16 -7.42 -13.67
C GLU A 126 20.66 -5.98 -13.80
N GLN A 127 19.76 -5.09 -14.21
CA GLN A 127 19.96 -3.66 -14.12
C GLN A 127 19.47 -3.18 -12.75
N ASP A 128 20.39 -2.74 -11.89
CA ASP A 128 20.02 -2.04 -10.65
C ASP A 128 19.50 -0.64 -11.01
N VAL A 129 18.17 -0.54 -11.16
CA VAL A 129 17.48 0.74 -11.29
C VAL A 129 17.03 1.18 -9.91
N ALA A 130 17.45 2.35 -9.45
CA ALA A 130 16.92 2.94 -8.24
C ALA A 130 15.44 3.32 -8.45
N VAL A 131 14.53 2.44 -8.02
CA VAL A 131 13.09 2.67 -8.11
C VAL A 131 12.60 3.32 -6.82
N GLN A 132 12.09 4.55 -6.93
CA GLN A 132 11.39 5.21 -5.83
C GLN A 132 9.89 4.86 -5.93
N GLN A 133 9.49 3.79 -5.25
CA GLN A 133 8.10 3.35 -5.21
C GLN A 133 7.33 4.08 -4.10
N THR A 134 6.36 4.92 -4.50
CA THR A 134 5.38 5.50 -3.58
C THR A 134 4.14 4.62 -3.53
N THR A 135 3.96 3.86 -2.44
CA THR A 135 2.74 3.11 -2.17
C THR A 135 1.85 3.90 -1.21
N SER A 136 0.56 4.04 -1.54
CA SER A 136 -0.45 4.54 -0.61
C SER A 136 -0.84 3.42 0.34
N GLU A 137 -0.44 3.51 1.60
CA GLU A 137 -0.88 2.61 2.65
C GLU A 137 -2.08 3.22 3.40
N VAL A 138 -3.10 2.41 3.67
CA VAL A 138 -4.23 2.84 4.50
C VAL A 138 -3.79 2.80 5.96
N VAL A 139 -3.46 3.97 6.51
CA VAL A 139 -3.15 4.12 7.92
C VAL A 139 -4.45 4.25 8.71
N TYR A 140 -4.80 3.21 9.47
CA TYR A 140 -5.94 3.23 10.37
C TYR A 140 -5.58 3.95 11.67
N VAL A 141 -6.11 5.16 11.86
CA VAL A 141 -5.94 5.93 13.10
C VAL A 141 -7.09 5.63 14.06
N SER A 142 -6.79 4.86 15.12
CA SER A 142 -7.76 4.57 16.18
C SER A 142 -7.93 5.78 17.11
N HIS A 143 -9.16 6.28 17.25
CA HIS A 143 -9.49 7.37 18.16
C HIS A 143 -9.84 6.81 19.55
N TYR A 144 -8.83 6.65 20.41
CA TYR A 144 -8.99 6.04 21.75
C TYR A 144 -9.96 6.79 22.68
N VAL A 145 -10.24 8.07 22.43
CA VAL A 145 -11.19 8.86 23.22
C VAL A 145 -12.60 8.24 23.18
N PHE A 146 -13.08 7.85 21.99
CA PHE A 146 -14.40 7.22 21.86
C PHE A 146 -14.44 5.85 22.54
N TYR A 147 -13.34 5.09 22.48
CA TYR A 147 -13.23 3.80 23.15
C TYR A 147 -13.37 3.94 24.67
N TYR A 148 -12.66 4.88 25.29
CA TYR A 148 -12.74 5.10 26.74
C TYR A 148 -14.11 5.62 27.18
N ILE A 149 -14.75 6.48 26.39
CA ILE A 149 -16.12 6.95 26.68
C ILE A 149 -17.11 5.78 26.63
N ALA A 150 -17.05 4.95 25.59
CA ALA A 150 -17.92 3.78 25.48
C ALA A 150 -17.69 2.78 26.62
N ALA A 151 -16.42 2.54 26.98
CA ALA A 151 -16.06 1.69 28.11
C ALA A 151 -16.62 2.24 29.44
N ALA A 152 -16.53 3.55 29.67
CA ALA A 152 -17.07 4.19 30.86
C ALA A 152 -18.59 4.03 30.95
N ILE A 153 -19.32 4.21 29.84
CA ILE A 153 -20.78 4.03 29.79
C ILE A 153 -21.16 2.58 30.15
N MET A 154 -20.43 1.59 29.62
CA MET A 154 -20.68 0.18 29.95
C MET A 154 -20.49 -0.10 31.44
N VAL A 155 -19.44 0.47 32.07
CA VAL A 155 -19.20 0.32 33.51
C VAL A 155 -20.33 0.97 34.33
N VAL A 156 -20.80 2.16 33.94
CA VAL A 156 -21.94 2.82 34.61
C VAL A 156 -23.20 1.96 34.52
N ALA A 157 -23.48 1.36 33.37
CA ALA A 157 -24.61 0.46 33.20
C ALA A 157 -24.48 -0.79 34.09
N MET A 158 -23.28 -1.39 34.18
CA MET A 158 -23.01 -2.52 35.08
C MET A 158 -23.21 -2.14 36.56
N LEU A 159 -22.77 -0.95 36.97
CA LEU A 159 -23.01 -0.48 38.33
C LEU A 159 -24.52 -0.30 38.58
N GLY A 160 -25.27 0.21 37.60
CA GLY A 160 -26.73 0.29 37.66
C GLY A 160 -27.40 -1.07 37.86
N THR A 161 -26.98 -2.12 37.15
CA THR A 161 -27.55 -3.46 37.33
C THR A 161 -27.18 -4.07 38.68
N ILE A 162 -25.94 -3.88 39.15
CA ILE A 162 -25.49 -4.35 40.47
C ILE A 162 -26.27 -3.69 41.60
N THR A 163 -26.52 -2.36 41.52
CA THR A 163 -27.33 -1.66 42.53
C THR A 163 -28.77 -2.17 42.57
N THR A 164 -29.33 -2.58 41.43
CA THR A 164 -30.68 -3.19 41.37
C THR A 164 -30.71 -4.57 42.02
N LEU A 165 -29.60 -5.31 41.96
CA LEU A 165 -29.45 -6.62 42.60
C LEU A 165 -28.99 -6.53 44.07
N HIS A 166 -28.72 -5.32 44.56
CA HIS A 166 -28.26 -5.08 45.92
C HIS A 166 -29.38 -5.34 46.94
N GLY A 167 -29.37 -6.52 47.56
CA GLY A 167 -30.38 -6.94 48.52
C GLY A 167 -30.90 -8.35 48.28
N TRP A 168 -30.67 -8.92 47.10
CA TRP A 168 -31.01 -10.31 46.79
C TRP A 168 -30.36 -11.31 47.77
N TRP A 169 -29.17 -10.98 48.28
CA TRP A 169 -28.44 -11.77 49.27
C TRP A 169 -29.06 -11.75 50.68
N ARG A 170 -30.01 -10.86 50.97
CA ARG A 170 -30.71 -10.81 52.27
C ARG A 170 -31.91 -11.75 52.33
N LEU A 171 -32.27 -12.39 51.22
CA LEU A 171 -33.34 -13.38 51.21
C LEU A 171 -32.81 -14.66 51.88
N GLY A 172 -33.36 -14.99 53.05
CA GLY A 172 -32.97 -16.16 53.84
C GLY A 172 -33.40 -17.51 53.26
N ARG A 173 -33.68 -17.59 51.94
CA ARG A 173 -34.00 -18.82 51.22
C ARG A 173 -33.42 -18.79 49.81
N ALA A 174 -33.16 -19.96 49.23
CA ALA A 174 -32.92 -20.07 47.80
C ALA A 174 -34.21 -19.69 47.05
N VAL A 175 -34.17 -18.59 46.31
CA VAL A 175 -35.29 -18.18 45.45
C VAL A 175 -35.01 -18.65 44.03
N SER A 176 -35.94 -19.42 43.51
CA SER A 176 -36.03 -19.72 42.09
C SER A 176 -36.85 -18.62 41.39
N MET A 177 -36.50 -18.28 40.16
CA MET A 177 -37.42 -17.50 39.29
C MET A 177 -38.47 -18.43 38.67
N SER A 178 -38.95 -19.43 39.43
CA SER A 178 -40.00 -20.31 38.95
C SER A 178 -41.30 -19.52 38.84
N PRO A 179 -42.15 -19.84 37.84
CA PRO A 179 -43.47 -19.21 37.69
C PRO A 179 -44.31 -19.29 38.96
N LEU A 180 -44.16 -20.37 39.75
CA LEU A 180 -44.89 -20.56 41.01
C LEU A 180 -44.43 -19.61 42.12
N GLU A 181 -43.12 -19.40 42.28
CA GLU A 181 -42.62 -18.42 43.25
C GLU A 181 -42.87 -16.98 42.80
N THR A 182 -42.86 -16.75 41.50
CA THR A 182 -43.19 -15.44 40.90
C THR A 182 -44.68 -15.13 41.13
N ALA A 183 -45.57 -16.10 40.90
CA ALA A 183 -47.01 -15.96 41.15
C ALA A 183 -47.31 -15.69 42.63
N LYS A 184 -46.59 -16.38 43.54
CA LYS A 184 -46.66 -16.12 44.97
C LYS A 184 -46.19 -14.72 45.35
N ALA A 185 -45.13 -14.21 44.71
CA ALA A 185 -44.58 -12.87 44.97
C ALA A 185 -45.52 -11.75 44.48
N PHE A 186 -46.32 -12.01 43.45
CA PHE A 186 -47.34 -11.08 42.94
C PHE A 186 -48.68 -11.16 43.70
N SER A 187 -48.66 -11.67 44.93
CA SER A 187 -49.81 -11.72 45.83
C SER A 187 -51.04 -12.40 45.24
N GLU A 188 -50.85 -13.56 44.63
CA GLU A 188 -51.98 -14.40 44.23
C GLU A 188 -52.69 -14.94 45.48
N GLU A 189 -53.97 -14.59 45.64
CA GLU A 189 -54.82 -14.97 46.77
C GLU A 189 -54.87 -16.50 46.97
N LEU A 190 -54.76 -17.28 45.88
CA LEU A 190 -54.76 -18.75 45.91
C LEU A 190 -53.56 -19.37 46.63
N LEU A 191 -52.48 -18.61 46.81
CA LEU A 191 -51.26 -19.03 47.49
C LEU A 191 -51.11 -18.39 48.88
N HIS A 192 -52.06 -17.54 49.30
CA HIS A 192 -52.12 -16.95 50.63
C HIS A 192 -52.90 -17.88 51.58
N GLY A 193 -52.37 -18.13 52.79
CA GLY A 193 -53.12 -18.79 53.87
C GLY A 193 -52.51 -20.08 54.45
N ASP A 194 -51.61 -20.75 53.74
CA ASP A 194 -51.11 -22.08 54.19
C ASP A 194 -49.85 -22.02 55.08
N GLY A 195 -49.49 -20.87 55.63
CA GLY A 195 -48.29 -20.71 56.47
C GLY A 195 -46.96 -20.86 55.73
N THR A 196 -46.98 -20.97 54.40
CA THR A 196 -45.80 -21.25 53.56
C THR A 196 -45.08 -19.99 53.08
N SER A 197 -45.29 -18.81 53.69
CA SER A 197 -44.79 -17.51 53.20
C SER A 197 -43.28 -17.51 52.86
N ASN A 198 -42.46 -18.16 53.69
CA ASN A 198 -41.01 -18.31 53.48
C ASN A 198 -40.55 -19.72 53.01
N ALA A 199 -41.46 -20.62 52.62
CA ALA A 199 -41.11 -21.97 52.16
C ALA A 199 -40.41 -21.98 50.78
N GLU A 200 -39.59 -23.00 50.54
CA GLU A 200 -38.95 -23.33 49.26
C GLU A 200 -39.95 -23.97 48.28
N VAL A 201 -39.69 -23.90 46.97
CA VAL A 201 -40.52 -24.48 45.90
C VAL A 201 -40.97 -25.92 46.20
N GLY A 202 -40.07 -26.77 46.69
CA GLY A 202 -40.39 -28.18 46.97
C GLY A 202 -41.49 -28.34 48.04
N ASP A 203 -41.43 -27.52 49.08
CA ASP A 203 -42.43 -27.50 50.15
C ASP A 203 -43.73 -26.81 49.69
N LEU A 204 -43.63 -25.79 48.83
CA LEU A 204 -44.81 -25.17 48.19
C LEU A 204 -45.57 -26.17 47.31
N LEU A 205 -44.86 -26.98 46.53
CA LEU A 205 -45.46 -28.01 45.67
C LEU A 205 -46.12 -29.13 46.46
N ARG A 206 -45.63 -29.46 47.65
CA ARG A 206 -46.28 -30.44 48.54
C ARG A 206 -47.64 -29.97 49.02
N VAL A 207 -47.79 -28.67 49.26
CA VAL A 207 -49.02 -28.06 49.77
C VAL A 207 -49.99 -27.71 48.64
N VAL A 208 -49.50 -27.07 47.58
CA VAL A 208 -50.32 -26.49 46.51
C VAL A 208 -50.39 -27.38 45.27
N GLY A 209 -49.43 -28.29 45.06
CA GLY A 209 -49.28 -29.02 43.79
C GLY A 209 -50.42 -29.98 43.43
N ARG A 210 -51.32 -30.30 44.37
CA ARG A 210 -52.54 -31.10 44.10
C ARG A 210 -53.78 -30.25 43.82
N ARG A 211 -53.70 -28.91 43.93
CA ARG A 211 -54.82 -28.01 43.65
C ARG A 211 -55.03 -27.93 42.15
N ARG A 212 -56.26 -28.21 41.71
CA ARG A 212 -56.67 -27.95 40.32
C ARG A 212 -57.03 -26.47 40.23
N VAL A 213 -56.40 -25.78 39.30
CA VAL A 213 -56.68 -24.36 39.02
C VAL A 213 -56.96 -24.19 37.53
N MET A 214 -57.91 -23.33 37.20
CA MET A 214 -58.24 -22.95 35.84
C MET A 214 -58.20 -21.42 35.74
N TYR A 215 -57.67 -20.89 34.64
CA TYR A 215 -57.71 -19.46 34.35
C TYR A 215 -59.02 -19.11 33.65
N GLY A 216 -59.73 -18.10 34.14
CA GLY A 216 -60.90 -17.59 33.46
C GLY A 216 -61.59 -16.46 34.22
N GLU A 217 -62.83 -16.22 33.86
CA GLU A 217 -63.68 -15.21 34.47
C GLU A 217 -64.22 -15.74 35.81
N ILE A 218 -63.98 -14.97 36.86
CA ILE A 218 -64.56 -15.18 38.19
C ILE A 218 -65.34 -13.92 38.57
N VAL A 219 -66.54 -14.12 39.09
CA VAL A 219 -67.37 -13.03 39.64
C VAL A 219 -67.04 -12.90 41.12
N ILE A 220 -66.36 -11.82 41.48
CA ILE A 220 -66.06 -11.50 42.87
C ILE A 220 -67.16 -10.57 43.38
N THR A 221 -67.83 -10.97 44.45
CA THR A 221 -68.72 -10.09 45.21
C THR A 221 -67.87 -9.31 46.21
N ASP A 222 -67.99 -7.98 46.20
CA ASP A 222 -67.31 -7.14 47.20
C ASP A 222 -67.76 -7.51 48.62
N SER A 223 -66.92 -7.23 49.60
CA SER A 223 -67.08 -7.47 51.04
C SER A 223 -68.40 -6.95 51.65
N GLN A 224 -69.10 -6.04 50.96
CA GLN A 224 -70.41 -5.53 51.36
C GLN A 224 -71.60 -6.14 50.60
N GLY A 225 -71.39 -7.07 49.67
CA GLY A 225 -72.46 -7.72 48.91
C GLY A 225 -73.11 -6.85 47.82
N VAL A 226 -72.65 -5.61 47.64
CA VAL A 226 -73.35 -4.60 46.84
C VAL A 226 -72.91 -4.57 45.36
N ARG A 227 -71.72 -5.05 45.03
CA ARG A 227 -71.18 -5.04 43.66
C ARG A 227 -70.51 -6.34 43.28
N GLU A 228 -70.92 -6.88 42.13
CA GLU A 228 -70.26 -7.97 41.43
C GLU A 228 -69.22 -7.37 40.47
N ARG A 229 -67.96 -7.74 40.63
CA ARG A 229 -66.88 -7.40 39.69
C ARG A 229 -66.42 -8.66 38.98
N LYS A 230 -66.43 -8.62 37.65
CA LYS A 230 -65.83 -9.65 36.81
C LYS A 230 -64.33 -9.40 36.71
N VAL A 231 -63.52 -10.38 37.08
CA VAL A 231 -62.07 -10.31 36.95
C VAL A 231 -61.53 -11.59 36.34
N LEU A 232 -60.44 -11.48 35.59
CA LEU A 232 -59.70 -12.64 35.12
C LEU A 232 -58.70 -13.08 36.18
N ARG A 233 -58.91 -14.25 36.76
CA ARG A 233 -58.05 -14.82 37.79
C ARG A 233 -58.01 -16.33 37.64
N PHE A 234 -56.99 -16.93 38.25
CA PHE A 234 -57.02 -18.36 38.49
C PHE A 234 -58.02 -18.67 39.60
N GLY A 235 -58.75 -19.77 39.47
CA GLY A 235 -59.73 -20.23 40.46
C GLY A 235 -59.96 -21.73 40.38
N HIS A 236 -60.83 -22.25 41.25
CA HIS A 236 -61.24 -23.65 41.19
C HIS A 236 -62.04 -23.90 39.90
N PRO A 237 -61.90 -25.06 39.22
CA PRO A 237 -62.60 -25.34 37.96
C PRO A 237 -64.12 -25.17 38.02
N ASP A 238 -64.72 -25.32 39.21
CA ASP A 238 -66.16 -25.19 39.41
C ASP A 238 -66.64 -23.73 39.45
N ASP A 239 -65.75 -22.79 39.78
CA ASP A 239 -66.06 -21.37 39.94
C ASP A 239 -65.67 -20.53 38.71
N VAL A 240 -64.92 -21.12 37.78
CA VAL A 240 -64.31 -20.43 36.64
C VAL A 240 -65.13 -20.62 35.37
N ARG A 241 -65.45 -19.51 34.70
CA ARG A 241 -66.12 -19.52 33.39
C ARG A 241 -65.18 -19.05 32.28
N ALA A 242 -65.44 -19.49 31.05
CA ALA A 242 -64.68 -19.03 29.88
C ALA A 242 -65.08 -17.57 29.54
N PRO A 243 -64.12 -16.67 29.29
CA PRO A 243 -64.42 -15.28 28.99
C PRO A 243 -65.12 -15.13 27.64
N VAL A 244 -66.13 -14.26 27.59
CA VAL A 244 -66.90 -13.97 26.37
C VAL A 244 -66.20 -12.87 25.57
N ARG A 245 -66.23 -13.00 24.24
CA ARG A 245 -65.63 -12.02 23.33
C ARG A 245 -66.34 -10.68 23.45
N GLY A 246 -65.65 -9.66 23.95
CA GLY A 246 -66.16 -8.30 24.13
C GLY A 246 -66.23 -7.83 25.59
N ASP A 247 -66.00 -8.72 26.55
CA ASP A 247 -65.96 -8.37 27.97
C ASP A 247 -64.65 -7.62 28.31
N VAL A 248 -64.79 -6.55 29.10
CA VAL A 248 -63.67 -5.76 29.64
C VAL A 248 -63.59 -6.04 31.14
N PHE A 249 -62.41 -6.46 31.59
CA PHE A 249 -62.15 -6.81 32.99
C PHE A 249 -61.29 -5.71 33.62
N GLU A 250 -61.69 -5.24 34.80
CA GLU A 250 -60.96 -4.22 35.60
C GLU A 250 -60.21 -4.85 36.79
#